data_AF-A0A397JW32-F1
#
_entry.id   AF-A0A397JW32-F1
#
_cell.length_a   1.000
_cell.length_b   1.000
_cell.length_c   1.000
_cell.angle_alpha   90.00
_cell.angle_beta   90.00
_cell.angle_gamma   90.00
#
_symmetry.space_group_name_H-M   'P 1'
#
loop_
_entity.id
_entity.type
_entity.pdbx_description
1 polymer ?
#
loop_
_entity_poly.entity_id
_entity_poly.type
_entity_poly.pdbx_seq_one_letter_code
_entity_poly.pdbx_strand_id
1 'polypeptide(L)'
;MLEIAARSALKLGNLNLAVNCVDKLVSNEPGHIFFKGLVYSRGGQYADSIQYFIKYNQMRKNDYNTWKEIGNIFISCYNNNNTTTTTTTKNNDDEKKKNNNNSKFILKISLLCFLHAHKIMTISTWSKIDFINKRFNNEKIKIEMMINKLKNQMNQKLQEEMKEITTMSEIKEITTMSEIKEITAEITTEIKEKDFKLIELELLEKFEIEIDLINYILIECKAGIVINEEEESTEKLTSQL
;
A
#
# COMPACT_ATOMS: atom_id res chain seq x y z
N MET A 1 31.47 5.48 7.20
CA MET A 1 31.12 6.39 8.32
C MET A 1 29.68 6.89 8.25
N LEU A 2 29.19 7.38 7.11
CA LEU A 2 27.82 7.92 6.98
C LEU A 2 26.70 6.91 7.28
N GLU A 3 26.86 5.63 6.91
CA GLU A 3 25.87 4.59 7.22
C GLU A 3 25.69 4.41 8.74
N ILE A 4 26.80 4.35 9.49
CA ILE A 4 26.77 4.22 10.95
C ILE A 4 26.08 5.44 11.56
N ALA A 5 26.41 6.64 11.09
CA ALA A 5 25.76 7.88 11.55
C ALA A 5 24.25 7.86 11.29
N ALA A 6 23.81 7.43 10.09
CA ALA A 6 22.40 7.29 9.75
C ALA A 6 21.68 6.26 10.65
N ARG A 7 22.29 5.10 10.91
CA ARG A 7 21.75 4.08 11.81
C ARG A 7 21.60 4.59 13.24
N SER A 8 22.61 5.32 13.74
CA SER A 8 22.56 5.95 15.05
C SER A 8 21.46 7.02 15.11
N ALA A 9 21.33 7.85 14.07
CA ALA A 9 20.30 8.87 13.97
C ALA A 9 18.88 8.26 14.00
N LEU A 10 18.66 7.17 13.25
CA LEU A 10 17.41 6.41 13.30
C LEU A 10 17.13 5.87 14.71
N LYS A 11 18.15 5.37 15.41
CA LYS A 11 17.99 4.82 16.75
C LYS A 11 17.65 5.91 17.78
N LEU A 12 18.16 7.12 17.58
CA LEU A 12 17.86 8.31 18.38
C LEU A 12 16.54 9.00 17.97
N GLY A 13 15.86 8.53 16.93
CA GLY A 13 14.63 9.12 16.42
C GLY A 13 14.82 10.40 15.60
N ASN A 14 16.06 10.79 15.30
CA ASN A 14 16.34 11.95 14.46
C ASN A 14 16.30 11.58 12.97
N LEU A 15 15.08 11.60 12.42
CA LEU A 15 14.80 11.19 11.04
C LEU A 15 15.44 12.13 10.00
N ASN A 16 15.40 13.44 10.25
CA ASN A 16 15.97 14.44 9.33
C ASN A 16 17.49 14.27 9.17
N LEU A 17 18.19 14.00 10.26
CA LEU A 17 19.63 13.73 10.22
C LEU A 17 19.91 12.39 9.50
N ALA A 18 19.10 11.37 9.74
CA ALA A 18 19.23 10.08 9.07
C ALA A 18 19.11 10.23 7.54
N VAL A 19 18.11 10.97 7.07
CA VAL A 19 17.89 11.27 5.63
C VAL A 19 19.10 12.00 5.04
N ASN A 20 19.55 13.10 5.66
CA ASN A 20 20.72 13.86 5.20
C ASN A 20 21.99 12.98 5.12
N CYS A 21 22.17 12.04 6.06
CA CYS A 21 23.29 11.11 6.02
C CYS A 21 23.20 10.12 4.84
N VAL A 22 22.00 9.62 4.49
CA VAL A 22 21.83 8.71 3.34
C VAL A 22 21.83 9.43 1.99
N ASP A 23 21.44 10.71 1.94
CA ASP A 23 21.56 11.54 0.73
C ASP A 23 23.02 11.66 0.30
N LYS A 24 23.88 11.95 1.27
CA LYS A 24 25.34 12.05 1.09
C LYS A 24 26.02 10.70 0.86
N LEU A 25 25.34 9.59 1.13
CA LEU A 25 25.90 8.26 0.95
C LEU A 25 25.88 7.89 -0.54
N VAL A 26 27.01 8.04 -1.23
CA VAL A 26 27.17 7.60 -2.63
C VAL A 26 27.69 6.17 -2.64
N SER A 27 26.79 5.19 -2.68
CA SER A 27 27.14 3.78 -2.87
C SER A 27 26.06 3.04 -3.65
N ASN A 28 26.50 2.12 -4.51
CA ASN A 28 25.64 1.22 -5.29
C ASN A 28 25.62 -0.21 -4.72
N GLU A 29 26.11 -0.43 -3.50
CA GLU A 29 25.99 -1.74 -2.88
C GLU A 29 24.52 -2.04 -2.53
N PRO A 30 24.00 -3.25 -2.81
CA PRO A 30 22.61 -3.60 -2.53
C PRO A 30 22.21 -3.34 -1.08
N GLY A 31 23.10 -3.60 -0.11
CA GLY A 31 22.84 -3.32 1.30
C GLY A 31 22.61 -1.83 1.58
N HIS A 32 23.39 -0.95 0.97
CA HIS A 32 23.19 0.49 1.08
C HIS A 32 21.91 0.95 0.40
N ILE A 33 21.59 0.42 -0.78
CA ILE A 33 20.35 0.74 -1.51
C ILE A 33 19.12 0.36 -0.69
N PHE A 34 19.10 -0.86 -0.14
CA PHE A 34 18.03 -1.30 0.77
C PHE A 34 17.92 -0.38 1.99
N PHE A 35 19.07 -0.04 2.59
CA PHE A 35 19.13 0.83 3.75
C PHE A 35 18.63 2.26 3.46
N LYS A 36 18.90 2.80 2.27
CA LYS A 36 18.34 4.09 1.82
C LYS A 36 16.82 4.04 1.80
N GLY A 37 16.22 3.03 1.16
CA GLY A 37 14.76 2.85 1.14
C GLY A 37 14.19 2.82 2.56
N LEU A 38 14.83 2.07 3.46
CA LEU A 38 14.43 1.97 4.85
C LEU A 38 14.44 3.30 5.62
N VAL A 39 15.42 4.16 5.35
CA VAL A 39 15.54 5.50 5.96
C VAL A 39 14.49 6.44 5.39
N TYR A 40 14.31 6.48 4.07
CA TYR A 40 13.30 7.33 3.42
C TYR A 40 11.88 6.98 3.86
N SER A 41 11.55 5.68 3.96
CA SER A 41 10.26 5.23 4.49
C SER A 41 10.00 5.78 5.90
N ARG A 42 11.00 5.74 6.78
CA ARG A 42 10.89 6.29 8.13
C ARG A 42 10.81 7.82 8.15
N GLY A 43 11.49 8.48 7.21
CA GLY A 43 11.43 9.93 7.02
C GLY A 43 10.15 10.43 6.34
N GLY A 44 9.19 9.55 6.01
CA GLY A 44 7.94 9.92 5.33
C GLY A 44 8.07 10.10 3.81
N GLN A 45 9.26 9.94 3.24
CA GLN A 45 9.52 10.01 1.80
C GLN A 45 9.18 8.67 1.13
N TYR A 46 7.89 8.37 1.05
CA TYR A 46 7.40 7.06 0.63
C TYR A 46 7.69 6.74 -0.83
N ALA A 47 7.53 7.71 -1.73
CA ALA A 47 7.76 7.51 -3.16
C ALA A 47 9.22 7.12 -3.44
N ASP A 48 10.16 7.89 -2.91
CA ASP A 48 11.60 7.62 -3.10
C ASP A 48 12.00 6.31 -2.44
N SER A 49 11.45 6.02 -1.25
CA SER A 49 11.64 4.74 -0.58
C SER A 49 11.27 3.55 -1.47
N ILE A 50 10.09 3.58 -2.11
CA ILE A 50 9.65 2.50 -3.01
C ILE A 50 10.61 2.39 -4.20
N GLN A 51 11.06 3.51 -4.79
CA GLN A 51 12.03 3.49 -5.89
C GLN A 51 13.35 2.80 -5.51
N TYR A 52 13.87 3.07 -4.30
CA TYR A 52 15.06 2.38 -3.81
C TYR A 52 14.83 0.88 -3.58
N PHE A 53 13.65 0.48 -3.12
CA PHE A 53 13.29 -0.93 -2.98
C PHE A 53 13.12 -1.65 -4.32
N ILE A 54 12.54 -1.00 -5.34
CA ILE A 54 12.49 -1.52 -6.70
C ILE A 54 13.91 -1.70 -7.25
N LYS A 55 14.75 -0.67 -7.10
CA LYS A 55 16.17 -0.73 -7.51
C LYS A 55 16.89 -1.88 -6.80
N TYR A 56 16.62 -2.11 -5.51
CA TYR A 56 17.18 -3.24 -4.80
C TYR A 56 16.72 -4.58 -5.38
N ASN A 57 15.42 -4.76 -5.65
CA ASN A 57 14.88 -5.98 -6.25
C ASN A 57 15.42 -6.25 -7.66
N GLN A 58 15.72 -5.22 -8.44
CA GLN A 58 16.42 -5.35 -9.73
C GLN A 58 17.83 -5.95 -9.57
N MET A 59 18.52 -5.66 -8.46
CA MET A 59 19.86 -6.18 -8.18
C MET A 59 19.84 -7.53 -7.46
N ARG A 60 18.89 -7.72 -6.53
CA ARG A 60 18.68 -8.93 -5.74
C ARG A 60 17.29 -9.44 -6.05
N LYS A 61 17.21 -10.39 -6.98
CA LYS A 61 15.94 -10.97 -7.41
C LYS A 61 15.22 -11.61 -6.21
N ASN A 62 13.92 -11.35 -6.13
CA ASN A 62 12.96 -12.06 -5.28
C ASN A 62 13.31 -12.07 -3.78
N ASP A 63 13.68 -10.92 -3.22
CA ASP A 63 13.77 -10.78 -1.75
C ASP A 63 12.38 -10.48 -1.17
N TYR A 64 11.82 -11.44 -0.42
CA TYR A 64 10.52 -11.29 0.22
C TYR A 64 10.47 -10.08 1.16
N ASN A 65 11.60 -9.74 1.79
CA ASN A 65 11.65 -8.69 2.79
C ASN A 65 11.39 -7.33 2.14
N THR A 66 11.88 -7.11 0.92
CA THR A 66 11.61 -5.89 0.16
C THR A 66 10.13 -5.70 -0.12
N TRP A 67 9.46 -6.76 -0.58
CA TRP A 67 8.03 -6.74 -0.86
C TRP A 67 7.19 -6.47 0.39
N LYS A 68 7.60 -7.06 1.53
CA LYS A 68 7.01 -6.75 2.84
C LYS A 68 7.18 -5.27 3.20
N GLU A 69 8.36 -4.69 3.00
CA GLU A 69 8.59 -3.26 3.28
C GLU A 69 7.78 -2.34 2.35
N ILE A 70 7.65 -2.67 1.06
CA ILE A 70 6.78 -1.93 0.13
C ILE A 70 5.32 -1.97 0.61
N GLY A 71 4.82 -3.14 1.02
CA GLY A 71 3.48 -3.28 1.60
C GLY A 71 3.28 -2.41 2.85
N ASN A 72 4.26 -2.39 3.76
CA ASN A 72 4.22 -1.52 4.94
C ASN A 72 4.15 -0.04 4.57
N ILE A 73 4.90 0.39 3.54
CA ILE A 73 4.88 1.79 3.08
C ILE A 73 3.49 2.18 2.58
N PHE A 74 2.85 1.35 1.76
CA PHE A 74 1.49 1.63 1.29
C PHE A 74 0.49 1.75 2.45
N ILE A 75 0.65 0.97 3.51
CA ILE A 75 -0.16 1.11 4.72
C ILE A 75 0.11 2.42 5.44
N SER A 76 1.37 2.82 5.56
CA SER A 76 1.73 4.12 6.12
C SER A 76 1.11 5.27 5.30
N CYS A 77 1.19 5.22 3.97
CA CYS A 77 0.51 6.18 3.09
C CYS A 77 -1.00 6.20 3.32
N TYR A 78 -1.63 5.02 3.38
CA TYR A 78 -3.06 4.88 3.63
C TYR A 78 -3.48 5.51 4.97
N ASN A 79 -2.71 5.25 6.04
CA ASN A 79 -3.01 5.81 7.36
C ASN A 79 -2.85 7.34 7.38
N ASN A 80 -1.81 7.88 6.74
CA ASN A 80 -1.59 9.33 6.68
C ASN A 80 -2.72 10.04 5.90
N ASN A 81 -3.19 9.47 4.79
CA ASN A 81 -4.30 10.02 4.01
C ASN A 81 -5.63 10.03 4.80
N ASN A 82 -5.84 9.08 5.71
CA ASN A 82 -7.02 9.08 6.57
C ASN A 82 -6.92 10.10 7.72
N THR A 83 -5.71 10.51 8.12
CA THR A 83 -5.53 11.49 9.21
C THR A 83 -5.68 12.94 8.76
N THR A 84 -5.40 13.26 7.49
CA THR A 84 -5.53 14.64 6.96
C THR A 84 -6.97 15.01 6.61
N THR A 85 -7.84 14.02 6.38
CA THR A 85 -9.25 14.24 6.04
C THR A 85 -10.14 14.65 7.22
N THR A 86 -9.66 14.58 8.47
CA THR A 86 -10.42 15.02 9.65
C THR A 86 -10.24 16.51 9.95
N THR A 87 -9.22 17.17 9.41
CA THR A 87 -8.89 18.57 9.71
C THR A 87 -9.32 19.58 8.65
N THR A 88 -9.60 19.17 7.41
CA THR A 88 -9.94 20.09 6.32
C THR A 88 -11.39 19.85 5.86
N THR A 89 -12.35 20.36 6.63
CA THR A 89 -13.74 20.45 6.21
C THR A 89 -13.89 21.61 5.23
N LYS A 90 -13.82 21.33 3.92
CA LYS A 90 -14.59 22.01 2.86
C LYS A 90 -14.39 21.33 1.48
N ASN A 91 -15.50 20.79 0.98
CA ASN A 91 -15.98 20.78 -0.41
C ASN A 91 -15.76 19.54 -1.33
N ASN A 92 -16.83 19.30 -2.12
CA ASN A 92 -17.01 18.45 -3.29
C ASN A 92 -17.17 16.92 -3.10
N ASP A 93 -18.38 16.41 -3.38
CA ASP A 93 -18.74 14.98 -3.36
C ASP A 93 -17.88 14.14 -4.32
N ASP A 94 -17.37 14.74 -5.40
CA ASP A 94 -16.48 14.10 -6.37
C ASP A 94 -15.08 13.81 -5.80
N GLU A 95 -14.54 14.71 -4.97
CA GLU A 95 -13.23 14.52 -4.30
C GLU A 95 -13.31 13.44 -3.23
N LYS A 96 -14.43 13.38 -2.50
CA LYS A 96 -14.67 12.32 -1.50
C LYS A 96 -14.72 10.94 -2.14
N LYS A 97 -15.37 10.81 -3.31
CA LYS A 97 -15.45 9.55 -4.07
C LYS A 97 -14.09 9.15 -4.63
N LYS A 98 -13.33 10.10 -5.18
CA LYS A 98 -11.96 9.89 -5.69
C LYS A 98 -11.00 9.45 -4.57
N ASN A 99 -11.05 10.10 -3.42
CA ASN A 99 -10.23 9.74 -2.25
C ASN A 99 -10.58 8.37 -1.69
N ASN A 100 -11.87 8.00 -1.65
CA ASN A 100 -12.27 6.66 -1.22
C ASN A 100 -11.73 5.58 -2.19
N ASN A 101 -11.84 5.80 -3.50
CA ASN A 101 -11.32 4.87 -4.51
C ASN A 101 -9.79 4.71 -4.41
N ASN A 102 -9.07 5.82 -4.24
CA ASN A 102 -7.62 5.79 -4.02
C ASN A 102 -7.26 5.03 -2.74
N SER A 103 -8.02 5.21 -1.66
CA SER A 103 -7.81 4.50 -0.40
C SER A 103 -7.97 2.98 -0.55
N LYS A 104 -8.99 2.52 -1.30
CA LYS A 104 -9.21 1.10 -1.60
C LYS A 104 -8.11 0.55 -2.47
N PHE A 105 -7.66 1.32 -3.45
CA PHE A 105 -6.57 0.95 -4.35
C PHE A 105 -5.25 0.74 -3.58
N ILE A 106 -4.90 1.66 -2.68
CA ILE A 106 -3.70 1.55 -1.83
C ILE A 106 -3.76 0.28 -0.96
N LEU A 107 -4.91 -0.03 -0.36
CA LEU A 107 -5.08 -1.26 0.42
C LEU A 107 -4.92 -2.53 -0.42
N LYS A 108 -5.45 -2.54 -1.65
CA LYS A 108 -5.28 -3.64 -2.61
C LYS A 108 -3.82 -3.86 -2.94
N ILE A 109 -3.08 -2.80 -3.27
CA ILE A 109 -1.64 -2.89 -3.58
C ILE A 109 -0.86 -3.39 -2.38
N SER A 110 -1.14 -2.86 -1.18
CA SER A 110 -0.52 -3.33 0.05
C SER A 110 -0.72 -4.84 0.23
N LEU A 111 -1.96 -5.32 0.14
CA LEU A 111 -2.30 -6.74 0.26
C LEU A 111 -1.52 -7.59 -0.75
N LEU A 112 -1.44 -7.11 -1.98
CA LEU A 112 -0.74 -7.75 -3.08
C LEU A 112 0.76 -7.89 -2.80
N CYS A 113 1.41 -6.85 -2.27
CA CYS A 113 2.80 -6.90 -1.85
C CYS A 113 3.04 -7.95 -0.75
N PHE A 114 2.14 -8.07 0.23
CA PHE A 114 2.25 -9.10 1.28
C PHE A 114 2.04 -10.52 0.75
N LEU A 115 1.05 -10.72 -0.15
CA LEU A 115 0.83 -12.01 -0.81
C LEU A 115 2.05 -12.43 -1.63
N HIS A 116 2.65 -11.48 -2.36
CA HIS A 116 3.85 -11.73 -3.13
C HIS A 116 5.05 -12.07 -2.22
N ALA A 117 5.24 -11.33 -1.12
CA ALA A 117 6.25 -11.67 -0.11
C ALA A 117 6.05 -13.09 0.45
N HIS A 118 4.80 -13.48 0.75
CA HIS A 118 4.46 -14.83 1.22
C HIS A 118 4.75 -15.90 0.18
N LYS A 119 4.43 -15.66 -1.10
CA LYS A 119 4.74 -16.55 -2.23
C LYS A 119 6.26 -16.79 -2.33
N ILE A 120 7.07 -15.73 -2.32
CA ILE A 120 8.53 -15.87 -2.33
C ILE A 120 9.00 -16.72 -1.14
N MET A 121 8.50 -16.43 0.06
CA MET A 121 8.88 -17.18 1.26
C MET A 121 8.55 -18.67 1.14
N THR A 122 7.38 -19.02 0.61
CA THR A 122 6.94 -20.44 0.53
C THR A 122 7.68 -21.24 -0.54
N ILE A 123 8.16 -20.59 -1.61
CA ILE A 123 8.97 -21.24 -2.65
C ILE A 123 10.39 -21.54 -2.14
N SER A 124 10.91 -20.73 -1.23
CA SER A 124 12.30 -20.87 -0.76
C SER A 124 12.53 -22.09 0.14
N THR A 125 13.49 -22.93 -0.21
CA THR A 125 13.85 -24.16 0.54
C THR A 125 14.78 -23.85 1.72
N TRP A 126 14.27 -23.22 2.78
CA TRP A 126 15.00 -23.07 4.05
C TRP A 126 14.87 -24.37 4.85
N SER A 127 15.63 -25.42 4.51
CA SER A 127 15.19 -26.78 4.84
C SER A 127 16.04 -27.62 5.79
N LYS A 128 17.02 -27.08 6.54
CA LYS A 128 17.90 -27.98 7.34
C LYS A 128 18.30 -27.54 8.75
N ILE A 129 17.93 -26.35 9.22
CA ILE A 129 18.40 -25.85 10.53
C ILE A 129 17.23 -25.33 11.36
N ASP A 130 17.00 -25.93 12.54
CA ASP A 130 15.86 -25.63 13.43
C ASP A 130 15.78 -24.16 13.83
N PHE A 131 16.92 -23.53 14.12
CA PHE A 131 16.98 -22.11 14.45
C PHE A 131 16.48 -21.22 13.30
N ILE A 132 16.88 -21.53 12.07
CA ILE A 132 16.45 -20.81 10.87
C ILE A 132 14.96 -21.03 10.65
N ASN A 133 14.47 -22.26 10.82
CA ASN A 133 13.06 -22.62 10.69
C ASN A 133 12.20 -21.83 11.69
N LYS A 134 12.63 -21.68 12.94
CA LYS A 134 11.90 -20.89 13.94
C LYS A 134 11.79 -19.42 13.55
N ARG A 135 12.89 -18.80 13.12
CA ARG A 135 12.88 -17.40 12.66
C ARG A 135 12.01 -17.24 11.41
N PHE A 136 12.14 -18.15 10.46
CA PHE A 136 11.36 -18.17 9.22
C PHE A 136 9.86 -18.28 9.51
N ASN A 137 9.45 -19.24 10.34
CA ASN A 137 8.05 -19.43 10.71
C ASN A 137 7.49 -18.20 11.44
N ASN A 138 8.25 -17.59 12.34
CA ASN A 138 7.82 -16.36 13.01
C ASN A 138 7.59 -15.22 12.02
N GLU A 139 8.47 -15.03 11.03
CA GLU A 139 8.28 -14.01 10.00
C GLU A 139 7.09 -14.35 9.09
N LYS A 140 6.92 -15.62 8.71
CA LYS A 140 5.79 -16.08 7.92
C LYS A 140 4.46 -15.79 8.62
N ILE A 141 4.35 -16.12 9.91
CA ILE A 141 3.16 -15.86 10.72
C ILE A 141 2.85 -14.36 10.75
N LYS A 142 3.86 -13.49 10.89
CA LYS A 142 3.64 -12.03 10.86
C LYS A 142 3.05 -11.56 9.53
N ILE A 143 3.56 -12.07 8.40
CA ILE A 143 3.03 -11.74 7.08
C ILE A 143 1.59 -12.25 6.93
N GLU A 144 1.31 -13.49 7.35
CA GLU A 144 -0.05 -14.06 7.32
C GLU A 144 -1.04 -13.27 8.19
N MET A 145 -0.63 -12.87 9.39
CA MET A 145 -1.42 -11.98 10.24
C MET A 145 -1.75 -10.67 9.53
N MET A 146 -0.78 -10.11 8.80
CA MET A 146 -0.98 -8.85 8.07
C MET A 146 -1.92 -9.01 6.88
N ILE A 147 -1.78 -10.10 6.11
CA ILE A 147 -2.69 -10.46 5.02
C ILE A 147 -4.12 -10.59 5.56
N ASN A 148 -4.31 -11.32 6.66
CA ASN A 148 -5.63 -11.52 7.26
C ASN A 148 -6.23 -10.20 7.77
N LYS A 149 -5.41 -9.35 8.40
CA LYS A 149 -5.85 -8.02 8.83
C LYS A 149 -6.36 -7.19 7.67
N LEU A 150 -5.61 -7.13 6.56
CA LEU A 150 -5.99 -6.36 5.38
C LEU A 150 -7.23 -6.94 4.69
N LYS A 151 -7.33 -8.28 4.56
CA LYS A 151 -8.52 -8.95 4.03
C LYS A 151 -9.76 -8.61 4.85
N ASN A 152 -9.65 -8.63 6.18
CA ASN A 152 -10.77 -8.26 7.06
C ASN A 152 -11.16 -6.78 6.91
N GLN A 153 -10.20 -5.86 6.83
CA GLN A 153 -10.47 -4.44 6.61
C GLN A 153 -11.16 -4.18 5.26
N MET A 154 -10.76 -4.89 4.21
CA MET A 154 -11.41 -4.78 2.90
C MET A 154 -12.84 -5.35 2.92
N ASN A 155 -13.04 -6.49 3.57
CA ASN A 155 -14.36 -7.11 3.69
C ASN A 155 -15.33 -6.25 4.51
N GLN A 156 -14.84 -5.58 5.56
CA GLN A 156 -15.65 -4.63 6.34
C GLN A 156 -16.13 -3.45 5.49
N LYS A 157 -15.22 -2.83 4.71
CA LYS A 157 -15.59 -1.75 3.78
C LYS A 157 -16.59 -2.20 2.72
N LEU A 158 -16.39 -3.40 2.15
CA LEU A 158 -17.32 -3.96 1.17
C LEU A 158 -18.72 -4.17 1.78
N GLN A 159 -18.79 -4.65 3.02
CA GLN A 159 -20.04 -4.82 3.75
C GLN A 159 -20.74 -3.49 4.04
N GLU A 160 -19.99 -2.42 4.36
CA GLU A 160 -20.52 -1.06 4.54
C GLU A 160 -21.12 -0.53 3.23
N GLU A 161 -20.42 -0.69 2.10
CA GLU A 161 -20.91 -0.30 0.78
C GLU A 161 -22.16 -1.07 0.37
N MET A 162 -22.20 -2.37 0.64
CA MET A 162 -23.41 -3.18 0.37
C MET A 162 -24.61 -2.70 1.19
N LYS A 163 -24.40 -2.26 2.44
CA LYS A 163 -25.47 -1.70 3.27
C LYS A 163 -25.96 -0.36 2.71
N GLU A 164 -25.05 0.53 2.29
CA GLU A 164 -25.40 1.80 1.65
C GLU A 164 -26.17 1.60 0.34
N ILE A 165 -25.80 0.59 -0.46
CA ILE A 165 -26.53 0.25 -1.69
C ILE A 165 -27.91 -0.31 -1.37
N THR A 166 -28.03 -1.16 -0.35
CA THR A 166 -29.32 -1.74 0.07
C THR A 166 -30.28 -0.64 0.51
N THR A 167 -29.84 0.30 1.36
CA THR A 167 -30.67 1.42 1.81
C THR A 167 -31.05 2.37 0.66
N MET A 168 -30.14 2.63 -0.28
CA MET A 168 -30.43 3.37 -1.52
C MET A 168 -31.43 2.64 -2.44
N SER A 169 -31.37 1.31 -2.49
CA SER A 169 -32.31 0.49 -3.25
C SER A 169 -33.69 0.43 -2.61
N GLU A 170 -33.79 0.39 -1.28
CA GLU A 170 -35.05 0.46 -0.53
C GLU A 170 -35.75 1.82 -0.72
N ILE A 171 -34.98 2.92 -0.77
CA ILE A 171 -35.50 4.26 -1.11
C ILE A 171 -36.01 4.33 -2.56
N LYS A 172 -35.33 3.66 -3.50
CA LYS A 172 -35.78 3.57 -4.91
C LYS A 172 -36.96 2.62 -5.09
N GLU A 173 -37.05 1.53 -4.32
CA GLU A 173 -38.19 0.61 -4.32
C GLU A 173 -39.49 1.33 -3.90
N ILE A 174 -39.44 2.30 -2.97
CA ILE A 174 -40.62 3.13 -2.65
C ILE A 174 -41.13 3.94 -3.88
N THR A 175 -40.30 4.13 -4.91
CA THR A 175 -40.62 4.97 -6.07
C THR A 175 -41.09 4.17 -7.30
N THR A 176 -40.72 2.90 -7.48
CA THR A 176 -41.09 2.10 -8.68
C THR A 176 -41.13 0.58 -8.39
N MET A 177 -42.06 0.15 -7.55
CA MET A 177 -42.08 -1.21 -6.94
C MET A 177 -42.87 -2.28 -7.72
N SER A 178 -42.53 -2.56 -8.99
CA SER A 178 -42.99 -3.83 -9.61
C SER A 178 -42.02 -4.54 -10.53
N GLU A 179 -41.03 -3.87 -11.14
CA GLU A 179 -40.19 -4.53 -12.17
C GLU A 179 -38.74 -4.80 -11.73
N ILE A 180 -38.25 -4.20 -10.64
CA ILE A 180 -36.83 -4.27 -10.24
C ILE A 180 -36.48 -5.55 -9.43
N LYS A 181 -37.47 -6.20 -8.81
CA LYS A 181 -37.25 -7.34 -7.89
C LYS A 181 -36.77 -8.62 -8.57
N GLU A 182 -37.12 -8.82 -9.84
CA GLU A 182 -36.72 -10.04 -10.57
C GLU A 182 -35.28 -9.93 -11.10
N ILE A 183 -34.90 -8.74 -11.58
CA ILE A 183 -33.58 -8.47 -12.17
C ILE A 183 -32.48 -8.36 -11.08
N THR A 184 -32.81 -7.84 -9.89
CA THR A 184 -31.82 -7.70 -8.80
C THR A 184 -31.44 -9.02 -8.15
N ALA A 185 -32.34 -10.01 -8.14
CA ALA A 185 -32.07 -11.36 -7.64
C ALA A 185 -31.10 -12.13 -8.56
N GLU A 186 -31.19 -11.91 -9.88
CA GLU A 186 -30.35 -12.59 -10.88
C GLU A 186 -28.93 -12.01 -10.95
N ILE A 187 -28.77 -10.69 -10.73
CA ILE A 187 -27.46 -10.03 -10.69
C ILE A 187 -26.70 -10.33 -9.39
N THR A 188 -27.41 -10.48 -8.26
CA THR A 188 -26.76 -10.74 -6.96
C THR A 188 -26.25 -12.18 -6.81
N THR A 189 -26.77 -13.14 -7.57
CA THR A 189 -26.21 -14.50 -7.68
C THR A 189 -24.99 -14.53 -8.59
N GLU A 190 -24.99 -13.79 -9.70
CA GLU A 190 -23.86 -13.80 -10.65
C GLU A 190 -22.61 -13.09 -10.11
N ILE A 191 -22.76 -12.05 -9.27
CA ILE A 191 -21.64 -11.31 -8.65
C ILE A 191 -20.99 -12.10 -7.50
N LYS A 192 -21.73 -12.98 -6.80
CA LYS A 192 -21.20 -13.74 -5.65
C LYS A 192 -20.25 -14.88 -6.04
N GLU A 193 -20.28 -15.33 -7.30
CA GLU A 193 -19.50 -16.50 -7.74
C GLU A 193 -18.21 -16.13 -8.51
N LYS A 194 -18.08 -14.91 -9.05
CA LYS A 194 -16.94 -14.52 -9.91
C LYS A 194 -15.75 -13.83 -9.23
N ASP A 195 -15.92 -13.02 -8.18
CA ASP A 195 -14.97 -11.90 -7.98
C ASP A 195 -14.01 -11.93 -6.78
N PHE A 196 -13.35 -13.05 -6.50
CA PHE A 196 -12.10 -12.93 -5.70
C PHE A 196 -11.03 -13.96 -6.02
N LYS A 197 -11.39 -15.24 -6.14
CA LYS A 197 -10.42 -16.30 -6.46
C LYS A 197 -9.90 -16.20 -7.90
N LEU A 198 -10.75 -15.81 -8.85
CA LEU A 198 -10.36 -15.65 -10.26
C LEU A 198 -9.45 -14.43 -10.44
N ILE A 199 -9.73 -13.33 -9.72
CA ILE A 199 -8.89 -12.14 -9.69
C ILE A 199 -7.56 -12.41 -8.97
N GLU A 200 -7.56 -13.18 -7.87
CA GLU A 200 -6.34 -13.57 -7.15
C GLU A 200 -5.44 -14.45 -8.04
N LEU A 201 -6.01 -15.39 -8.81
CA LEU A 201 -5.28 -16.25 -9.77
C LEU A 201 -4.81 -15.51 -11.03
N GLU A 202 -5.66 -14.72 -11.69
CA GLU A 202 -5.28 -13.96 -12.90
C GLU A 202 -4.27 -12.86 -12.59
N LEU A 203 -4.35 -12.21 -11.43
CA LEU A 203 -3.31 -11.28 -11.00
C LEU A 203 -2.01 -12.04 -10.77
N LEU A 204 -2.02 -13.14 -10.00
CA LEU A 204 -0.83 -13.95 -9.69
C LEU A 204 -0.11 -14.53 -10.92
N GLU A 205 -0.82 -14.79 -12.02
CA GLU A 205 -0.27 -15.22 -13.31
C GLU A 205 0.30 -14.04 -14.14
N LYS A 206 -0.35 -12.87 -14.10
CA LYS A 206 0.14 -11.64 -14.76
C LYS A 206 1.28 -10.94 -13.99
N PHE A 207 1.67 -11.47 -12.83
CA PHE A 207 2.65 -10.85 -11.93
C PHE A 207 4.10 -10.86 -12.45
N GLU A 208 4.44 -11.58 -13.53
CA GLU A 208 5.76 -11.42 -14.18
C GLU A 208 6.00 -10.01 -14.77
N ILE A 209 4.97 -9.14 -14.79
CA ILE A 209 5.00 -7.73 -15.26
C ILE A 209 5.46 -6.76 -14.11
N GLU A 210 6.34 -7.26 -13.23
CA GLU A 210 6.41 -6.92 -11.80
C GLU A 210 7.00 -5.54 -11.42
N ILE A 211 7.65 -4.83 -12.34
CA ILE A 211 8.30 -3.53 -12.05
C ILE A 211 7.58 -2.37 -12.74
N ASP A 212 7.05 -2.61 -13.94
CA ASP A 212 6.39 -1.56 -14.73
C ASP A 212 5.03 -1.18 -14.14
N LEU A 213 4.30 -2.14 -13.55
CA LEU A 213 3.07 -1.85 -12.84
C LEU A 213 3.33 -1.00 -11.59
N ILE A 214 4.40 -1.27 -10.85
CA ILE A 214 4.77 -0.48 -9.66
C ILE A 214 5.28 0.89 -10.07
N ASN A 215 6.06 1.01 -11.15
CA ASN A 215 6.50 2.29 -11.70
C ASN A 215 5.30 3.13 -12.20
N TYR A 216 4.33 2.50 -12.88
CA TYR A 216 3.07 3.12 -13.29
C TYR A 216 2.28 3.62 -12.06
N ILE A 217 2.17 2.80 -11.01
CA ILE A 217 1.54 3.16 -9.74
C ILE A 217 2.29 4.29 -9.03
N LEU A 218 3.63 4.32 -9.09
CA LEU A 218 4.45 5.39 -8.54
C LEU A 218 4.25 6.72 -9.25
N ILE A 219 4.03 6.69 -10.57
CA ILE A 219 3.68 7.86 -11.38
C ILE A 219 2.29 8.39 -10.96
N GLU A 220 1.30 7.52 -10.78
CA GLU A 220 -0.04 7.92 -10.32
C GLU A 220 -0.06 8.38 -8.85
N CYS A 221 0.70 7.74 -7.96
CA CYS A 221 0.84 8.20 -6.58
C CYS A 221 1.61 9.53 -6.48
N LYS A 222 2.65 9.76 -7.31
CA LYS A 222 3.28 11.09 -7.42
C LYS A 222 2.28 12.11 -7.95
N ALA A 223 1.48 11.79 -8.95
CA ALA A 223 0.44 12.69 -9.46
C ALA A 223 -0.65 13.01 -8.42
N GLY A 224 -0.98 12.08 -7.52
CA GLY A 224 -1.92 12.32 -6.42
C GLY A 224 -1.32 13.04 -5.21
N ILE A 225 -0.02 12.92 -4.96
CA ILE A 225 0.68 13.56 -3.83
C ILE A 225 1.16 14.99 -4.20
N VAL A 226 1.59 15.22 -5.44
CA VAL A 226 2.04 16.54 -5.92
C VAL A 226 0.92 17.59 -5.87
N ILE A 227 -0.35 17.18 -6.02
CA ILE A 227 -1.50 18.08 -5.86
C ILE A 227 -1.56 18.67 -4.43
N ASN A 228 -1.07 17.95 -3.42
CA ASN A 228 -1.07 18.43 -2.03
C ASN A 228 0.23 19.17 -1.65
N GLU A 229 1.37 18.87 -2.28
CA GLU A 229 2.65 19.57 -2.01
C GLU A 229 2.69 20.98 -2.67
N GLU A 230 2.01 21.18 -3.80
CA GLU A 230 1.92 22.52 -4.41
C GLU A 230 1.08 23.48 -3.56
N GLU A 231 -0.02 23.03 -2.94
CA GLU A 231 -0.84 23.88 -2.05
C GLU A 231 -0.06 24.31 -0.78
N GLU A 232 0.68 23.41 -0.14
CA GLU A 232 1.45 23.72 1.09
C GLU A 232 2.65 24.68 0.83
N SER A 233 3.15 24.72 -0.41
CA SER A 233 4.19 25.66 -0.84
C SER A 233 3.66 27.08 -1.09
N THR A 234 2.40 27.20 -1.53
CA THR A 234 1.76 28.50 -1.79
C THR A 234 1.29 29.22 -0.53
N GLU A 235 0.93 28.49 0.54
CA GLU A 235 0.54 29.07 1.84
C GLU A 235 1.73 29.62 2.65
N LYS A 236 2.95 29.13 2.41
CA LYS A 236 4.17 29.69 3.04
C LYS A 236 4.65 30.99 2.40
N LEU A 237 4.29 31.26 1.14
CA LEU A 237 4.66 32.49 0.45
C LEU A 237 3.71 33.67 0.76
N THR A 238 2.49 33.40 1.22
CA THR A 238 1.51 34.44 1.59
C THR A 238 1.53 34.84 3.08
N SER A 239 2.30 34.15 3.92
CA SER A 239 2.51 34.54 5.34
C SER A 239 3.82 35.32 5.60
N GLN A 240 4.58 35.64 4.55
CA GLN A 240 5.80 36.46 4.61
C GLN A 240 5.73 37.76 3.77
N LEU A 241 4.53 38.18 3.37
CA LEU A 241 4.24 39.48 2.75
C LEU A 241 3.17 40.21 3.56
#